data_AF-A0AAE4DGY6-F1
#
_entry.id   AF-A0AAE4DGY6-F1
#
_cell.length_a   1.000
_cell.length_b   1.000
_cell.length_c   1.000
_cell.angle_alpha   90.00
_cell.angle_beta   90.00
_cell.angle_gamma   90.00
#
_symmetry.space_group_name_H-M   'P 1'
#
loop_
_entity.id
_entity.type
_entity.pdbx_description
1 polymer ?
#
loop_
_entity_poly.entity_id
_entity_poly.type
_entity_poly.pdbx_seq_one_letter_code
_entity_poly.pdbx_strand_id
1 'polypeptide(L)'
;MARENDRIDNRIACLRTDELPATLVSDAGYHCEVWRSSGSVFRDGLRQPLDLVIKVPRQAIPETEVRVLHREHQQLRDALGDIVPTTIFTRTYIDEKPSVIAMAPNIRRWFDMANPAHENEIIPLLGQSARLRRALRLFIATAERWYTQEDKVIDLYGRDNLIFDRNRHLHYIDSFGVFFHADLLTILPDPEPGLVERIRVSRERLSYLRHLLEALNY
;
A
#
# COMPACT_ATOMS: atom_id res chain seq x y z
N MET A 1 -23.53 -17.89 -14.88
CA MET A 1 -22.16 -18.44 -15.01
C MET A 1 -21.23 -17.44 -14.33
N ALA A 2 -20.72 -17.78 -13.14
CA ALA A 2 -19.70 -16.97 -12.47
C ALA A 2 -18.43 -17.01 -13.32
N ARG A 3 -17.74 -15.88 -13.48
CA ARG A 3 -16.47 -15.86 -14.21
C ARG A 3 -15.45 -16.63 -13.36
N GLU A 4 -14.51 -17.34 -14.00
CA GLU A 4 -13.45 -18.10 -13.32
C GLU A 4 -12.60 -17.25 -12.33
N ASN A 5 -12.73 -15.91 -12.32
CA ASN A 5 -11.96 -14.97 -11.51
C ASN A 5 -12.70 -14.39 -10.28
N ASP A 6 -13.79 -15.00 -9.83
CA ASP A 6 -14.62 -14.48 -8.72
C ASP A 6 -14.27 -15.07 -7.32
N ARG A 7 -13.10 -15.74 -7.18
CA ARG A 7 -12.66 -16.35 -5.92
C ARG A 7 -11.14 -16.28 -5.76
N ILE A 8 -10.69 -16.22 -4.52
CA ILE A 8 -9.27 -16.33 -4.17
C ILE A 8 -8.83 -17.78 -4.39
N ASP A 9 -7.80 -17.98 -5.23
CA ASP A 9 -7.32 -19.32 -5.58
C ASP A 9 -6.70 -20.06 -4.38
N ASN A 10 -6.03 -19.34 -3.49
CA ASN A 10 -5.42 -19.93 -2.30
C ASN A 10 -6.46 -20.33 -1.25
N ARG A 11 -6.21 -21.45 -0.56
CA ARG A 11 -6.95 -21.83 0.64
C ARG A 11 -6.36 -21.10 1.85
N ILE A 12 -7.08 -20.11 2.36
CA ILE A 12 -6.66 -19.32 3.52
C ILE A 12 -7.44 -19.79 4.75
N ALA A 13 -6.79 -20.41 5.74
CA ALA A 13 -7.47 -21.10 6.84
C ALA A 13 -8.45 -20.23 7.66
N CYS A 14 -8.17 -18.92 7.79
CA CYS A 14 -9.03 -17.98 8.50
C CYS A 14 -10.16 -17.38 7.65
N LEU A 15 -10.26 -17.74 6.36
CA LEU A 15 -11.28 -17.27 5.43
C LEU A 15 -11.96 -18.46 4.74
N ARG A 16 -13.28 -18.38 4.56
CA ARG A 16 -14.02 -19.36 3.76
C ARG A 16 -13.90 -18.97 2.28
N THR A 17 -12.72 -19.16 1.70
CA THR A 17 -12.39 -18.66 0.34
C THR A 17 -13.26 -19.27 -0.77
N ASP A 18 -13.84 -20.44 -0.52
CA ASP A 18 -14.82 -21.13 -1.36
C ASP A 18 -16.20 -20.44 -1.40
N GLU A 19 -16.56 -19.75 -0.32
CA GLU A 19 -17.85 -19.05 -0.17
C GLU A 19 -17.72 -17.53 -0.22
N LEU A 20 -16.50 -17.00 -0.22
CA LEU A 20 -16.23 -15.56 -0.25
C LEU A 20 -16.13 -15.06 -1.70
N PRO A 21 -17.09 -14.25 -2.18
CA PRO A 21 -16.94 -13.59 -3.47
C PRO A 21 -15.75 -12.62 -3.42
N ALA A 22 -14.81 -12.78 -4.33
CA ALA A 22 -13.61 -11.95 -4.37
C ALA A 22 -13.14 -11.76 -5.82
N THR A 23 -12.88 -10.54 -6.22
CA THR A 23 -12.34 -10.25 -7.55
C THR A 23 -10.86 -9.89 -7.43
N LEU A 24 -10.00 -10.52 -8.23
CA LEU A 24 -8.60 -10.13 -8.34
C LEU A 24 -8.54 -8.71 -8.93
N VAL A 25 -8.04 -7.75 -8.16
CA VAL A 25 -7.94 -6.33 -8.57
C VAL A 25 -6.50 -5.92 -8.88
N SER A 26 -5.51 -6.68 -8.41
CA SER A 26 -4.11 -6.48 -8.80
C SER A 26 -3.31 -7.76 -8.59
N ASP A 27 -2.65 -8.22 -9.65
CA ASP A 27 -1.62 -9.25 -9.65
C ASP A 27 -0.24 -8.69 -10.04
N ALA A 28 -0.15 -7.46 -10.54
CA ALA A 28 1.13 -6.85 -10.90
C ALA A 28 2.06 -6.53 -9.69
N GLY A 29 1.57 -6.70 -8.46
CA GLY A 29 2.35 -6.47 -7.24
C GLY A 29 3.48 -7.48 -7.05
N TYR A 30 4.66 -6.98 -6.66
CA TYR A 30 5.85 -7.81 -6.43
C TYR A 30 5.68 -8.76 -5.23
N HIS A 31 5.06 -8.28 -4.15
CA HIS A 31 4.95 -9.05 -2.90
C HIS A 31 3.65 -9.86 -2.76
N CYS A 32 2.55 -9.39 -3.34
CA CYS A 32 1.23 -9.95 -3.08
C CYS A 32 0.27 -9.80 -4.27
N GLU A 33 -0.75 -10.65 -4.25
CA GLU A 33 -1.98 -10.45 -5.00
C GLU A 33 -2.99 -9.70 -4.14
N VAL A 34 -3.79 -8.85 -4.79
CA VAL A 34 -4.79 -8.02 -4.12
C VAL A 34 -6.17 -8.42 -4.63
N TRP A 35 -6.98 -8.91 -3.71
CA TRP A 35 -8.33 -9.40 -3.96
C TRP A 35 -9.32 -8.44 -3.30
N ARG A 36 -10.33 -7.98 -4.04
CA ARG A 36 -11.41 -7.18 -3.48
C ARG A 36 -12.59 -8.06 -3.14
N SER A 37 -13.03 -8.01 -1.89
CA SER A 37 -14.30 -8.62 -1.48
C SER A 37 -15.27 -7.52 -1.05
N SER A 38 -16.47 -7.59 -1.59
CA SER A 38 -17.53 -6.62 -1.31
C SER A 38 -18.84 -7.33 -0.98
N GLY A 39 -19.62 -6.75 -0.08
CA GLY A 39 -20.84 -7.34 0.41
C GLY A 39 -21.32 -6.68 1.68
N SER A 40 -21.78 -7.49 2.62
CA SER A 40 -22.29 -7.01 3.90
C SER A 40 -22.14 -8.07 4.96
N VAL A 41 -21.83 -7.65 6.18
CA VAL A 41 -21.77 -8.52 7.36
C VAL A 41 -22.85 -8.10 8.35
N PHE A 42 -23.41 -9.05 9.09
CA PHE A 42 -24.27 -8.75 10.23
C PHE A 42 -23.41 -8.56 11.48
N ARG A 43 -23.50 -7.40 12.10
CA ARG A 43 -22.87 -7.07 13.39
C ARG A 43 -23.87 -6.32 14.26
N ASP A 44 -24.00 -6.75 15.52
CA ASP A 44 -24.91 -6.14 16.49
C ASP A 44 -26.36 -6.02 15.99
N GLY A 45 -26.84 -7.04 15.27
CA GLY A 45 -28.18 -7.05 14.67
C GLY A 45 -28.35 -6.16 13.44
N LEU A 46 -27.31 -5.44 13.01
CA LEU A 46 -27.34 -4.54 11.85
C LEU A 46 -26.53 -5.10 10.69
N ARG A 47 -27.07 -4.95 9.48
CA ARG A 47 -26.35 -5.27 8.25
C ARG A 47 -25.41 -4.11 7.90
N GLN A 48 -24.12 -4.31 8.06
CA GLN A 48 -23.08 -3.34 7.74
C GLN A 48 -22.45 -3.66 6.38
N PRO A 49 -22.26 -2.66 5.50
CA PRO A 49 -21.57 -2.87 4.24
C PRO A 49 -20.10 -3.23 4.49
N LEU A 50 -19.59 -4.18 3.70
CA LEU A 50 -18.18 -4.58 3.69
C LEU A 50 -17.63 -4.27 2.30
N ASP A 51 -16.57 -3.47 2.21
CA ASP A 51 -15.80 -3.28 0.97
C ASP A 51 -14.32 -3.22 1.34
N LEU A 52 -13.64 -4.35 1.18
CA LEU A 52 -12.27 -4.54 1.62
C LEU A 52 -11.40 -5.12 0.53
N VAL A 53 -10.10 -4.92 0.70
CA VAL A 53 -9.05 -5.61 -0.04
C VAL A 53 -8.37 -6.61 0.88
N ILE A 54 -8.07 -7.78 0.34
CA ILE A 54 -7.33 -8.87 0.97
C ILE A 54 -6.05 -9.02 0.16
N LYS A 55 -4.93 -8.74 0.79
CA LYS A 55 -3.61 -8.94 0.21
C LYS A 55 -3.09 -10.30 0.62
N VAL A 56 -2.84 -11.14 -0.37
CA VAL A 56 -2.36 -12.52 -0.22
C VAL A 56 -0.92 -12.55 -0.72
N PRO A 57 0.07 -12.85 0.14
CA PRO A 57 1.46 -12.82 -0.28
C PRO A 57 1.73 -13.94 -1.29
N ARG A 58 2.58 -13.66 -2.28
CA ARG A 58 2.94 -14.64 -3.34
C ARG A 58 3.72 -15.83 -2.80
N GLN A 59 4.40 -15.64 -1.68
CA GLN A 59 5.16 -16.67 -0.97
C GLN A 59 4.73 -16.68 0.50
N ALA A 60 4.83 -17.85 1.13
CA ALA A 60 4.52 -17.98 2.55
C ALA A 60 5.53 -17.16 3.38
N ILE A 61 5.04 -16.32 4.29
CA ILE A 61 5.88 -15.42 5.07
C ILE A 61 6.14 -16.01 6.47
N PRO A 62 7.42 -16.26 6.84
CA PRO A 62 7.77 -16.80 8.15
C PRO A 62 7.42 -15.82 9.27
N GLU A 63 7.24 -16.34 10.48
CA GLU A 63 6.78 -15.53 11.62
C GLU A 63 7.67 -14.33 11.93
N THR A 64 8.99 -14.52 11.83
CA THR A 64 9.98 -13.46 12.07
C THR A 64 9.77 -12.28 11.12
N GLU A 65 9.52 -12.54 9.85
CA GLU A 65 9.28 -11.52 8.84
C GLU A 65 7.91 -10.86 9.02
N VAL A 66 6.87 -11.59 9.43
CA VAL A 66 5.57 -10.98 9.75
C VAL A 66 5.66 -9.96 10.89
N ARG A 67 6.47 -10.23 11.91
CA ARG A 67 6.71 -9.26 13.00
C ARG A 67 7.37 -7.99 12.48
N VAL A 68 8.30 -8.10 11.54
CA VAL A 68 8.95 -6.95 10.90
C VAL A 68 7.96 -6.14 10.08
N LEU A 69 7.19 -6.81 9.21
CA LEU A 69 6.16 -6.17 8.37
C LEU A 69 5.12 -5.42 9.19
N HIS A 70 4.62 -6.04 10.26
CA HIS A 70 3.65 -5.41 11.15
C HIS A 70 4.26 -4.18 11.84
N ARG A 71 5.50 -4.28 12.32
CA ARG A 71 6.21 -3.15 12.96
C ARG A 71 6.41 -2.00 11.99
N GLU A 72 6.85 -2.27 10.77
CA GLU A 72 7.07 -1.24 9.74
C GLU A 72 5.76 -0.57 9.32
N HIS A 73 4.70 -1.35 9.12
CA HIS A 73 3.38 -0.79 8.83
C HIS A 73 2.85 0.06 10.00
N GLN A 74 3.07 -0.37 11.25
CA GLN A 74 2.69 0.42 12.42
C GLN A 74 3.48 1.74 12.48
N GLN A 75 4.80 1.70 12.26
CA GLN A 75 5.64 2.91 12.18
C GLN A 75 5.12 3.88 11.12
N LEU A 76 4.73 3.34 9.95
CA LEU A 76 4.17 4.12 8.85
C LEU A 76 2.82 4.76 9.24
N ARG A 77 1.91 4.01 9.88
CA ARG A 77 0.62 4.52 10.36
C ARG A 77 0.79 5.56 11.47
N ASP A 78 1.70 5.36 12.42
CA ASP A 78 1.94 6.28 13.53
C ASP A 78 2.47 7.63 13.03
N ALA A 79 3.33 7.61 12.00
CA ALA A 79 3.93 8.82 11.46
C ALA A 79 3.02 9.58 10.47
N LEU A 80 2.23 8.87 9.67
CA LEU A 80 1.44 9.45 8.58
C LEU A 80 -0.06 9.53 8.88
N GLY A 81 -0.52 8.93 9.98
CA GLY A 81 -1.91 8.96 10.41
C GLY A 81 -2.86 8.41 9.34
N ASP A 82 -3.95 9.13 9.09
CA ASP A 82 -5.01 8.69 8.18
C ASP A 82 -4.62 8.66 6.70
N ILE A 83 -3.40 9.08 6.33
CA ILE A 83 -2.84 8.80 5.00
C ILE A 83 -2.68 7.29 4.81
N VAL A 84 -2.44 6.52 5.87
CA VAL A 84 -2.27 5.08 5.78
C VAL A 84 -3.59 4.43 6.20
N PRO A 85 -4.26 3.64 5.35
CA PRO A 85 -5.50 2.96 5.73
C PRO A 85 -5.30 2.06 6.95
N THR A 86 -6.38 1.80 7.67
CA THR A 86 -6.33 0.84 8.78
C THR A 86 -6.19 -0.56 8.20
N THR A 87 -5.06 -1.20 8.47
CA THR A 87 -4.74 -2.54 7.95
C THR A 87 -4.68 -3.54 9.09
N ILE A 88 -5.37 -4.67 8.93
CA ILE A 88 -5.35 -5.78 9.87
C ILE A 88 -4.46 -6.88 9.27
N PHE A 89 -3.39 -7.24 9.99
CA PHE A 89 -2.58 -8.40 9.66
C PHE A 89 -3.12 -9.61 10.42
N THR A 90 -3.46 -10.68 9.71
CA THR A 90 -3.97 -11.92 10.32
C THR A 90 -3.00 -13.06 10.03
N ARG A 91 -2.35 -13.57 11.08
CA ARG A 91 -1.57 -14.83 11.00
C ARG A 91 -2.52 -15.97 10.67
N THR A 92 -2.16 -16.78 9.69
CA THR A 92 -3.02 -17.83 9.15
C THR A 92 -2.18 -18.90 8.46
N TYR A 93 -2.83 -19.90 7.88
CA TYR A 93 -2.22 -20.85 6.96
C TYR A 93 -2.76 -20.57 5.56
N ILE A 94 -1.86 -20.47 4.60
CA ILE A 94 -2.18 -20.33 3.17
C ILE A 94 -1.66 -21.60 2.50
N ASP A 95 -2.57 -22.39 1.94
CA ASP A 95 -2.25 -23.70 1.35
C ASP A 95 -1.41 -24.57 2.31
N GLU A 96 -1.88 -24.65 3.56
CA GLU A 96 -1.28 -25.42 4.67
C GLU A 96 0.09 -24.90 5.16
N LYS A 97 0.61 -23.80 4.60
CA LYS A 97 1.85 -23.17 5.04
C LYS A 97 1.57 -21.99 5.97
N PRO A 98 2.24 -21.89 7.14
CA PRO A 98 2.14 -20.72 7.99
C PRO A 98 2.48 -19.44 7.23
N SER A 99 1.62 -18.43 7.28
CA SER A 99 1.80 -17.16 6.59
C SER A 99 0.95 -16.05 7.24
N VAL A 100 0.72 -14.96 6.52
CA VAL A 100 -0.11 -13.82 6.91
C VAL A 100 -0.90 -13.31 5.72
N ILE A 101 -2.08 -12.76 5.99
CA ILE A 101 -2.79 -11.89 5.05
C ILE A 101 -2.92 -10.49 5.64
N ALA A 102 -3.00 -9.48 4.78
CA ALA A 102 -3.33 -8.12 5.19
C ALA A 102 -4.70 -7.73 4.64
N MET A 103 -5.57 -7.20 5.48
CA MET A 103 -6.90 -6.74 5.09
C MET A 103 -7.05 -5.24 5.37
N ALA A 104 -7.54 -4.49 4.40
CA ALA A 104 -7.73 -3.04 4.52
C ALA A 104 -9.03 -2.60 3.82
N PRO A 105 -9.61 -1.44 4.17
CA PRO A 105 -10.70 -0.84 3.41
C PRO A 105 -10.33 -0.69 1.94
N ASN A 106 -11.27 -0.96 1.04
CA ASN A 106 -11.07 -0.71 -0.37
C ASN A 106 -11.12 0.81 -0.65
N ILE A 107 -9.97 1.38 -1.03
CA ILE A 107 -9.87 2.79 -1.43
C ILE A 107 -10.12 2.91 -2.94
N ARG A 108 -11.16 3.69 -3.30
CA ARG A 108 -11.47 3.97 -4.71
C ARG A 108 -10.44 4.92 -5.31
N ARG A 109 -9.52 4.36 -6.09
CA ARG A 109 -8.47 5.08 -6.79
C ARG A 109 -9.06 6.12 -7.74
N TRP A 110 -8.52 7.32 -7.71
CA TRP A 110 -8.78 8.34 -8.74
C TRP A 110 -7.51 8.65 -9.52
N PHE A 111 -6.42 9.00 -8.83
CA PHE A 111 -5.10 9.20 -9.43
C PHE A 111 -4.01 8.56 -8.59
N ASP A 112 -2.98 8.01 -9.25
CA ASP A 112 -1.69 7.75 -8.62
C ASP A 112 -0.92 9.07 -8.55
N MET A 113 -0.75 9.58 -7.33
CA MET A 113 -0.08 10.85 -7.07
C MET A 113 1.39 10.80 -7.42
N ALA A 114 2.01 9.62 -7.40
CA ALA A 114 3.43 9.45 -7.70
C ALA A 114 3.69 9.24 -9.20
N ASN A 115 2.67 9.32 -10.05
CA ASN A 115 2.78 9.15 -11.49
C ASN A 115 2.76 10.51 -12.23
N PRO A 116 3.88 10.95 -12.83
CA PRO A 116 3.97 12.21 -13.57
C PRO A 116 2.96 12.37 -14.71
N ALA A 117 2.44 11.27 -15.25
CA ALA A 117 1.43 11.32 -16.32
C ALA A 117 0.12 12.00 -15.89
N HIS A 118 -0.12 12.17 -14.58
CA HIS A 118 -1.33 12.81 -14.03
C HIS A 118 -1.09 14.25 -13.54
N GLU A 119 0.07 14.84 -13.82
CA GLU A 119 0.45 16.15 -13.29
C GLU A 119 -0.58 17.25 -13.61
N ASN A 120 -1.00 17.33 -14.87
CA ASN A 120 -1.94 18.35 -15.36
C ASN A 120 -3.31 18.26 -14.66
N GLU A 121 -3.74 17.06 -14.27
CA GLU A 121 -4.97 16.88 -13.48
C GLU A 121 -4.74 17.13 -11.99
N ILE A 122 -3.58 16.75 -11.44
CA ILE A 122 -3.28 16.83 -10.00
C ILE A 122 -3.04 18.28 -9.54
N ILE A 123 -2.32 19.09 -10.31
CA ILE A 123 -1.95 20.47 -9.91
C ILE A 123 -3.19 21.33 -9.57
N PRO A 124 -4.24 21.41 -10.43
CA PRO A 124 -5.45 22.17 -10.09
C PRO A 124 -6.14 21.66 -8.81
N LEU A 125 -6.16 20.34 -8.61
CA LEU A 125 -6.79 19.72 -7.43
C LEU A 125 -6.02 20.03 -6.14
N LEU A 126 -4.69 20.03 -6.21
CA LEU A 126 -3.83 20.49 -5.12
C LEU A 126 -4.04 21.98 -4.84
N GLY A 127 -4.18 22.83 -5.86
CA GLY A 127 -4.48 24.26 -5.71
C GLY A 127 -5.79 24.52 -4.95
N GLN A 128 -6.80 23.68 -5.18
CA GLN A 128 -8.13 23.79 -4.54
C GLN A 128 -8.22 23.17 -3.13
N SER A 129 -7.24 22.37 -2.69
CA SER A 129 -7.33 21.58 -1.46
C SER A 129 -6.16 21.82 -0.51
N ALA A 130 -6.32 22.77 0.43
CA ALA A 130 -5.33 23.02 1.48
C ALA A 130 -5.03 21.78 2.33
N ARG A 131 -6.04 20.92 2.51
CA ARG A 131 -5.91 19.65 3.21
C ARG A 131 -5.02 18.66 2.46
N LEU A 132 -5.21 18.52 1.14
CA LEU A 132 -4.36 17.66 0.33
C LEU A 132 -2.91 18.15 0.33
N ARG A 133 -2.69 19.46 0.18
CA ARG A 133 -1.35 20.05 0.29
C ARG A 133 -0.69 19.74 1.63
N ARG A 134 -1.43 19.81 2.74
CA ARG A 134 -0.93 19.48 4.07
C ARG A 134 -0.56 18.00 4.19
N ALA A 135 -1.43 17.10 3.73
CA ALA A 135 -1.18 15.67 3.74
C ALA A 135 0.05 15.31 2.90
N LEU A 136 0.18 15.90 1.70
CA LEU A 136 1.32 15.68 0.81
C LEU A 136 2.63 16.22 1.42
N ARG A 137 2.61 17.41 2.04
CA ARG A 137 3.77 17.95 2.77
C ARG A 137 4.19 17.04 3.92
N LEU A 138 3.23 16.55 4.72
CA LEU A 138 3.51 15.61 5.81
C LEU A 138 4.14 14.32 5.27
N PHE A 139 3.56 13.77 4.20
CA PHE A 139 4.06 12.55 3.55
C PHE A 139 5.52 12.72 3.12
N ILE A 140 5.81 13.78 2.37
CA ILE A 140 7.16 14.07 1.86
C ILE A 140 8.15 14.29 3.00
N ALA A 141 7.81 15.14 3.97
CA ALA A 141 8.71 15.46 5.08
C ALA A 141 9.04 14.20 5.91
N THR A 142 8.05 13.32 6.10
CA THR A 142 8.24 12.06 6.82
C THR A 142 9.11 11.08 6.02
N ALA A 143 8.87 10.95 4.71
CA ALA A 143 9.66 10.11 3.82
C ALA A 143 11.13 10.54 3.74
N GLU A 144 11.39 11.85 3.65
CA GLU A 144 12.76 12.39 3.67
C GLU A 144 13.45 12.18 5.02
N ARG A 145 12.71 12.30 6.14
CA ARG A 145 13.25 12.02 7.47
C ARG A 145 13.69 10.56 7.61
N TRP A 146 12.86 9.61 7.17
CA TRP A 146 13.21 8.18 7.20
C TRP A 146 14.46 7.88 6.39
N TYR A 147 14.60 8.47 5.19
CA TYR A 147 15.78 8.26 4.38
C TYR A 147 17.04 8.86 5.03
N THR A 148 16.96 10.10 5.51
CA THR A 148 18.12 10.82 6.06
C THR A 148 18.59 10.31 7.42
N GLN A 149 17.69 9.72 8.23
CA GLN A 149 18.00 9.30 9.60
C GLN A 149 18.15 7.79 9.77
N GLU A 150 17.47 6.99 8.92
CA GLU A 150 17.36 5.55 9.09
C GLU A 150 17.70 4.76 7.82
N ASP A 151 18.16 5.41 6.74
CA ASP A 151 18.38 4.80 5.42
C ASP A 151 17.16 4.06 4.86
N LYS A 152 15.96 4.42 5.33
CA LYS A 152 14.68 3.84 4.92
C LYS A 152 14.05 4.66 3.80
N VAL A 153 13.82 4.03 2.67
CA VAL A 153 13.14 4.62 1.52
C VAL A 153 11.74 4.05 1.44
N ILE A 154 10.70 4.88 1.60
CA ILE A 154 9.32 4.45 1.43
C ILE A 154 9.10 3.92 0.00
N ASP A 155 8.40 2.79 -0.13
CA ASP A 155 8.15 2.18 -1.45
C ASP A 155 7.17 3.02 -2.25
N LEU A 156 7.72 3.78 -3.20
CA LEU A 156 7.00 4.46 -4.26
C LEU A 156 7.29 3.82 -5.62
N TYR A 157 8.01 2.70 -5.70
CA TYR A 157 8.28 1.99 -6.95
C TYR A 157 7.02 1.32 -7.48
N GLY A 158 6.24 0.69 -6.59
CA GLY A 158 4.92 0.16 -6.91
C GLY A 158 4.02 1.23 -7.53
N ARG A 159 3.33 0.89 -8.62
CA ARG A 159 2.28 1.76 -9.19
C ARG A 159 1.09 1.74 -8.24
N ASP A 160 0.37 2.85 -8.17
CA ASP A 160 -0.85 2.99 -7.37
C ASP A 160 -0.64 2.85 -5.85
N ASN A 161 0.59 3.04 -5.35
CA ASN A 161 0.86 2.97 -3.90
C ASN A 161 0.45 4.25 -3.18
N LEU A 162 0.54 5.42 -3.82
CA LEU A 162 0.12 6.71 -3.26
C LEU A 162 -1.07 7.27 -4.05
N ILE A 163 -2.27 7.09 -3.51
CA ILE A 163 -3.52 7.34 -4.20
C ILE A 163 -4.18 8.63 -3.72
N PHE A 164 -4.69 9.39 -4.66
CA PHE A 164 -5.73 10.38 -4.40
C PHE A 164 -7.11 9.78 -4.68
N ASP A 165 -8.01 9.84 -3.70
CA ASP A 165 -9.39 9.37 -3.86
C ASP A 165 -10.34 10.49 -4.33
N ARG A 166 -11.56 10.11 -4.72
CA ARG A 166 -12.60 11.06 -5.16
C ARG A 166 -13.07 12.04 -4.07
N ASN A 167 -12.86 11.70 -2.80
CA ASN A 167 -13.16 12.54 -1.64
C ASN A 167 -11.99 13.46 -1.28
N ARG A 168 -11.00 13.55 -2.16
CA ARG A 168 -9.80 14.37 -2.04
C ARG A 168 -8.90 14.00 -0.86
N HIS A 169 -8.85 12.73 -0.48
CA HIS A 169 -7.90 12.18 0.49
C HIS A 169 -6.68 11.60 -0.20
N LEU A 170 -5.53 11.76 0.45
CA LEU A 170 -4.31 11.07 0.09
C LEU A 170 -4.24 9.76 0.88
N HIS A 171 -3.96 8.65 0.21
CA HIS A 171 -3.84 7.33 0.80
C HIS A 171 -2.56 6.64 0.34
N TYR A 172 -1.70 6.21 1.25
CA TYR A 172 -0.63 5.25 0.96
C TYR A 172 -1.15 3.85 1.25
N ILE A 173 -1.41 3.06 0.21
CA ILE A 173 -2.21 1.83 0.32
C ILE A 173 -1.37 0.55 0.33
N ASP A 174 -0.04 0.62 0.35
CA ASP A 174 0.79 -0.58 0.44
C ASP A 174 0.87 -1.13 1.87
N SER A 175 1.14 -2.43 2.02
CA SER A 175 1.15 -3.13 3.32
C SER A 175 2.22 -4.21 3.44
N PHE A 176 2.80 -4.66 2.33
CA PHE A 176 3.90 -5.63 2.33
C PHE A 176 5.14 -4.96 1.73
N GLY A 177 6.25 -4.91 2.48
CA GLY A 177 7.48 -4.28 1.98
C GLY A 177 7.38 -2.77 1.80
N VAL A 178 6.81 -2.05 2.78
CA VAL A 178 6.56 -0.59 2.68
C VAL A 178 7.84 0.26 2.68
N PHE A 179 8.99 -0.33 2.99
CA PHE A 179 10.30 0.30 2.95
C PHE A 179 11.30 -0.54 2.16
N PHE A 180 12.16 0.14 1.40
CA PHE A 180 13.46 -0.36 0.97
C PHE A 180 14.53 0.15 1.94
N HIS A 181 15.43 -0.72 2.36
CA HIS A 181 16.51 -0.40 3.30
C HIS A 181 17.81 -0.18 2.50
N ALA A 182 18.24 1.07 2.38
CA ALA A 182 19.34 1.47 1.50
C ALA A 182 20.72 1.07 2.06
N ASP A 183 20.84 0.93 3.37
CA ASP A 183 22.03 0.42 4.07
C ASP A 183 22.42 -0.99 3.58
N LEU A 184 21.44 -1.83 3.23
CA LEU A 184 21.68 -3.18 2.69
C LEU A 184 22.55 -3.18 1.42
N LEU A 185 22.54 -2.11 0.63
CA LEU A 185 23.40 -1.96 -0.55
C LEU A 185 24.89 -1.92 -0.21
N THR A 186 25.21 -1.50 1.01
CA THR A 186 26.59 -1.38 1.50
C THR A 186 27.01 -2.56 2.38
N ILE A 187 26.04 -3.17 3.08
CA ILE A 187 26.28 -4.24 4.03
C ILE A 187 26.37 -5.61 3.34
N LEU A 188 25.54 -5.85 2.33
CA LEU A 188 25.49 -7.14 1.64
C LEU A 188 26.52 -7.17 0.49
N PRO A 189 27.31 -8.26 0.37
CA PRO A 189 28.29 -8.40 -0.71
C PRO A 189 27.64 -8.52 -2.10
N ASP A 190 26.39 -9.01 -2.15
CA ASP A 190 25.57 -9.11 -3.35
C ASP A 190 24.12 -8.74 -2.97
N PRO A 191 23.75 -7.44 -2.99
CA PRO A 191 22.40 -7.00 -2.62
C PRO A 191 21.37 -7.50 -3.62
N GLU A 192 20.10 -7.55 -3.20
CA GLU A 192 19.01 -8.07 -4.03
C GLU A 192 18.97 -7.39 -5.42
N PRO A 193 18.89 -8.18 -6.51
CA PRO A 193 18.78 -7.64 -7.86
C PRO A 193 17.59 -6.68 -7.98
N GLY A 194 17.89 -5.44 -8.36
CA GLY A 194 16.88 -4.39 -8.55
C GLY A 194 16.61 -3.51 -7.34
N LEU A 195 17.17 -3.77 -6.16
CA LEU A 195 17.02 -2.89 -4.98
C LEU A 195 17.48 -1.45 -5.27
N VAL A 196 18.63 -1.30 -5.93
CA VAL A 196 19.17 0.01 -6.37
C VAL A 196 18.16 0.75 -7.22
N GLU A 197 17.55 0.07 -8.20
CA GLU A 197 16.61 0.66 -9.13
C GLU A 197 15.30 1.06 -8.43
N ARG A 198 14.78 0.20 -7.54
CA ARG A 198 13.57 0.50 -6.76
C ARG A 198 13.77 1.68 -5.82
N ILE A 199 14.93 1.78 -5.18
CA ILE A 199 15.32 2.96 -4.38
C ILE A 199 15.39 4.20 -5.27
N ARG A 200 16.10 4.14 -6.39
CA ARG A 200 16.27 5.27 -7.33
C ARG A 200 14.92 5.81 -7.79
N VAL A 201 14.05 4.94 -8.32
CA VAL A 201 12.72 5.32 -8.81
C VAL A 201 11.84 5.86 -7.68
N SER A 202 11.89 5.27 -6.48
CA SER A 202 11.12 5.77 -5.34
C SER A 202 11.55 7.19 -4.94
N ARG A 203 12.86 7.47 -4.95
CA ARG A 203 13.42 8.81 -4.68
C ARG A 203 13.07 9.82 -5.79
N GLU A 204 13.08 9.40 -7.05
CA GLU A 204 12.64 10.24 -8.17
C GLU A 204 11.17 10.61 -8.06
N ARG A 205 10.31 9.63 -7.74
CA ARG A 205 8.88 9.87 -7.50
C ARG A 205 8.64 10.78 -6.29
N LEU A 206 9.40 10.61 -5.21
CA LEU A 206 9.35 11.54 -4.07
C LEU A 206 9.75 12.98 -4.47
N SER A 207 10.75 13.12 -5.34
CA SER A 207 11.20 14.42 -5.85
C SER A 207 10.13 15.05 -6.75
N TYR A 208 9.45 14.26 -7.57
CA TYR A 208 8.28 14.69 -8.32
C TYR A 208 7.14 15.18 -7.41
N LEU A 209 6.83 14.46 -6.33
CA LEU A 209 5.82 14.90 -5.36
C LEU A 209 6.17 16.26 -4.73
N ARG A 210 7.45 16.56 -4.51
CA ARG A 210 7.92 17.88 -4.08
C ARG A 210 7.68 18.95 -5.13
N HIS A 211 8.02 18.66 -6.38
CA HIS A 211 7.78 19.56 -7.51
C HIS A 211 6.29 19.97 -7.59
N LEU A 212 5.35 19.04 -7.39
CA LEU A 212 3.91 19.33 -7.37
C LEU A 212 3.51 20.39 -6.34
N LEU A 213 4.19 20.43 -5.18
CA LEU A 213 3.93 21.45 -4.15
C LEU A 213 4.58 22.80 -4.48
N GLU A 214 5.74 22.77 -5.12
CA GLU A 214 6.49 23.97 -5.53
C GLU A 214 5.79 24.70 -6.67
N ALA A 215 5.21 23.96 -7.61
CA ALA A 215 4.42 24.49 -8.74
C ALA A 215 3.20 25.33 -8.31
N LEU A 216 2.79 25.28 -7.03
CA LEU A 216 1.66 26.03 -6.49
C LEU A 216 2.08 27.31 -5.76
N ASN A 217 3.38 27.52 -5.58
CA ASN A 217 3.94 28.72 -4.94
C ASN A 217 4.35 29.78 -5.97
N TYR A 218 4.14 29.51 -7.27
CA TYR A 218 4.29 30.42 -8.40
C TYR A 218 2.92 30.71 -9.00
#